data_AF-A0A848LXA5-F1
#
_entry.id   AF-A0A848LXA5-F1
#
_cell.length_a   1.000
_cell.length_b   1.000
_cell.length_c   1.000
_cell.angle_alpha   90.00
_cell.angle_beta   90.00
_cell.angle_gamma   90.00
#
_symmetry.space_group_name_H-M   'P 1'
#
loop_
_entity.id
_entity.type
_entity.pdbx_description
1 polymer ?
#
loop_
_entity_poly.entity_id
_entity_poly.type
_entity_poly.pdbx_seq_one_letter_code
_entity_poly.pdbx_strand_id
1 'polypeptide(L)'
;MAWVEGWVRYDAKRVLLVYGDLSPWSASAFNVSARNDSYRVIAEDGIGFYGTLSTLPEPQRGFLLGRLSEWAGVPVQLPTEEPSSQHRSTDVRRVRPPRAR
;
A
#
# COMPACT_ATOMS: atom_id res chain seq x y z
N MET A 1 8.67 20.16 -0.95
CA MET A 1 7.71 19.09 -0.55
C MET A 1 6.36 19.61 -0.06
N ALA A 2 6.20 20.86 0.40
CA ALA A 2 4.92 21.37 0.92
C ALA A 2 3.78 21.48 -0.11
N TRP A 3 4.10 21.55 -1.40
CA TRP A 3 3.12 21.79 -2.46
C TRP A 3 2.23 20.57 -2.70
N VAL A 4 2.80 19.36 -2.63
CA VAL A 4 2.05 18.12 -2.82
C VAL A 4 1.10 17.86 -1.65
N GLU A 5 1.55 18.04 -0.41
CA GLU A 5 0.67 17.88 0.76
C GLU A 5 -0.46 18.91 0.77
N GLY A 6 -0.16 20.17 0.42
CA GLY A 6 -1.18 21.22 0.26
C GLY A 6 -2.22 20.83 -0.79
N TRP A 7 -1.78 20.41 -1.97
CA TRP A 7 -2.68 19.98 -3.03
C TRP A 7 -3.54 18.79 -2.61
N VAL A 8 -2.96 17.76 -1.97
CA VAL A 8 -3.71 16.60 -1.45
C VAL A 8 -4.79 17.02 -0.45
N ARG A 9 -4.47 17.97 0.44
CA ARG A 9 -5.40 18.41 1.47
C ARG A 9 -6.53 19.28 0.93
N TYR A 10 -6.24 20.16 -0.02
CA TYR A 10 -7.14 21.25 -0.40
C TYR A 10 -7.77 21.09 -1.77
N ASP A 11 -7.08 20.49 -2.74
CA ASP A 11 -7.47 20.51 -4.15
C ASP A 11 -7.81 19.13 -4.71
N ALA A 12 -7.10 18.10 -4.25
CA ALA A 12 -7.32 16.73 -4.69
C ALA A 12 -8.74 16.28 -4.35
N LYS A 13 -9.38 15.53 -5.25
CA LYS A 13 -10.73 14.97 -5.08
C LYS A 13 -10.68 13.48 -5.34
N ARG A 14 -11.39 12.68 -4.52
CA ARG A 14 -11.52 11.24 -4.74
C ARG A 14 -10.16 10.54 -4.79
N VAL A 15 -9.34 10.80 -3.77
CA VAL A 15 -8.01 10.18 -3.65
C VAL A 15 -8.00 9.22 -2.47
N LEU A 16 -7.43 8.05 -2.71
CA LEU A 16 -7.12 7.06 -1.68
C LEU A 16 -5.61 6.90 -1.57
N LEU A 17 -5.08 7.12 -0.37
CA LEU A 17 -3.67 6.92 -0.04
C LEU A 17 -3.53 5.71 0.89
N VAL A 18 -2.70 4.74 0.51
CA VAL A 18 -2.40 3.55 1.30
C VAL A 18 -0.92 3.55 1.65
N TYR A 19 -0.63 3.64 2.95
CA TYR A 19 0.73 3.65 3.49
C TYR A 19 1.02 2.32 4.16
N GLY A 20 2.27 1.86 4.12
CA GLY A 20 2.76 0.80 5.00
C GLY A 20 3.29 1.42 6.29
N ASP A 21 2.96 0.84 7.44
CA ASP A 21 3.30 1.40 8.76
C ASP A 21 4.81 1.58 8.97
N LEU A 22 5.62 0.63 8.49
CA LEU A 22 7.07 0.60 8.71
C LEU A 22 7.87 0.69 7.39
N SER A 23 7.35 1.44 6.40
CA SER A 23 8.04 1.63 5.11
C SER A 23 9.10 2.74 5.18
N PRO A 24 10.41 2.43 5.08
CA PRO A 24 11.47 3.45 5.08
C PRO A 24 11.60 4.20 3.75
N TRP A 25 10.88 3.77 2.71
CA TRP A 25 10.92 4.38 1.36
C TRP A 25 9.71 5.25 1.06
N SER A 26 8.80 5.42 2.02
CA SER A 26 7.60 6.24 1.86
C SER A 26 7.81 7.64 2.45
N ALA A 27 7.15 8.63 1.87
CA ALA A 27 7.00 9.94 2.51
C ALA A 27 6.12 9.79 3.78
N SER A 28 6.18 10.78 4.67
CA SER A 28 5.21 10.89 5.77
C SER A 28 3.78 10.87 5.24
N ALA A 29 2.88 10.26 6.02
CA ALA A 29 1.50 10.09 5.61
C ALA A 29 0.80 11.45 5.48
N PHE A 30 0.42 11.83 4.25
CA PHE A 30 -0.24 13.11 4.00
C PHE A 30 -1.58 13.18 4.72
N ASN A 31 -2.00 14.39 5.07
CA ASN A 31 -3.31 14.60 5.65
C ASN A 31 -4.36 14.76 4.54
N VAL A 32 -5.46 14.02 4.65
CA VAL A 32 -6.61 14.12 3.74
C VAL A 32 -7.75 14.90 4.40
N SER A 33 -8.75 15.29 3.60
CA SER A 33 -9.95 16.01 4.05
C SER A 33 -11.20 15.28 3.58
N ALA A 34 -12.17 15.08 4.48
CA ALA A 34 -13.48 14.53 4.13
C ALA A 34 -14.26 15.41 3.14
N ARG A 35 -13.97 16.72 3.10
CA ARG A 35 -14.61 17.67 2.16
C ARG A 35 -14.35 17.33 0.70
N ASN A 36 -13.24 16.63 0.43
CA ASN A 36 -12.84 16.28 -0.93
C ASN A 36 -12.95 14.78 -1.19
N ASP A 37 -13.72 14.07 -0.35
CA ASP A 37 -13.99 12.64 -0.51
C ASP A 37 -12.67 11.86 -0.68
N SER A 38 -11.75 12.07 0.26
CA SER A 38 -10.41 11.49 0.19
C SER A 38 -10.10 10.73 1.47
N TYR A 39 -9.41 9.61 1.31
CA TYR A 39 -9.16 8.64 2.38
C TYR A 39 -7.67 8.36 2.52
N ARG A 40 -7.27 8.09 3.76
CA ARG A 40 -5.93 7.64 4.11
C ARG A 40 -6.03 6.44 5.03
N VAL A 41 -5.24 5.44 4.72
CA VAL A 41 -5.11 4.23 5.52
C VAL A 41 -3.63 3.91 5.70
N ILE A 42 -3.31 3.46 6.90
CA ILE A 42 -2.03 2.84 7.23
C ILE A 42 -2.32 1.34 7.34
N ALA A 43 -1.72 0.54 6.47
CA ALA A 43 -1.79 -0.90 6.53
C ALA A 43 -0.85 -1.38 7.65
N GLU A 44 -1.44 -1.92 8.71
CA GLU A 44 -0.73 -2.56 9.81
C GLU A 44 0.07 -3.77 9.30
N ASP A 45 1.17 -4.11 9.99
CA ASP A 45 2.09 -5.20 9.65
C ASP A 45 2.80 -5.10 8.29
N GLY A 46 2.74 -3.94 7.61
CA GLY A 46 3.55 -3.63 6.44
C GLY A 46 5.03 -3.39 6.79
N ILE A 47 5.75 -4.41 7.26
CA ILE A 47 7.20 -4.33 7.50
C ILE A 47 7.91 -4.29 6.15
N GLY A 48 8.47 -3.14 5.79
CA GLY A 48 9.38 -3.01 4.65
C GLY A 48 8.75 -3.06 3.26
N PHE A 49 7.44 -2.82 3.10
CA PHE A 49 6.81 -2.66 1.77
C PHE A 49 5.72 -1.58 1.77
N TYR A 50 5.32 -1.18 0.55
CA TYR A 50 4.19 -0.27 0.32
C TYR A 50 2.87 -0.86 0.85
N GLY A 51 1.97 -0.02 1.35
CA GLY A 51 0.65 -0.47 1.78
C GLY A 51 -0.18 -0.92 0.57
N THR A 52 -0.89 -2.04 0.69
CA THR A 52 -1.72 -2.60 -0.39
C THR A 52 -3.16 -2.78 0.07
N LEU A 53 -4.13 -2.54 -0.82
CA LEU A 53 -5.56 -2.71 -0.53
C LEU A 53 -5.93 -4.16 -0.17
N SER A 54 -5.26 -5.16 -0.76
CA SER A 54 -5.56 -6.58 -0.54
C SER A 54 -5.31 -7.04 0.89
N THR A 55 -4.31 -6.46 1.56
CA THR A 55 -3.91 -6.83 2.92
C THR A 55 -4.71 -6.10 3.99
N LEU A 56 -5.58 -5.15 3.62
CA LEU A 56 -6.41 -4.44 4.58
C LEU A 56 -7.46 -5.38 5.19
N PRO A 57 -7.73 -5.28 6.49
CA PRO A 57 -8.76 -6.07 7.14
C PRO A 57 -10.15 -5.64 6.68
N GLU A 58 -11.11 -6.57 6.72
CA GLU A 58 -12.53 -6.20 6.70
C GLU A 58 -12.92 -5.55 8.04
N PRO A 59 -13.86 -4.59 8.06
CA PRO A 59 -14.67 -4.10 6.93
C PRO A 59 -14.02 -2.95 6.13
N GLN A 60 -12.82 -2.51 6.52
CA GLN A 60 -12.16 -1.35 5.91
C GLN A 60 -11.89 -1.57 4.42
N ARG A 61 -11.43 -2.76 4.04
CA ARG A 61 -11.17 -3.11 2.64
C ARG A 61 -12.43 -3.03 1.78
N GLY A 62 -13.52 -3.67 2.18
CA GLY A 62 -14.79 -3.63 1.45
C GLY A 62 -15.32 -2.20 1.28
N PHE A 63 -15.24 -1.39 2.33
CA PHE A 63 -15.63 0.02 2.26
C PHE A 63 -14.83 0.79 1.20
N LEU A 64 -13.51 0.66 1.19
CA LEU A 64 -12.64 1.38 0.25
C LEU A 64 -12.82 0.91 -1.19
N LEU A 65 -13.01 -0.39 -1.42
CA LEU A 65 -13.34 -0.92 -2.75
C LEU A 65 -14.71 -0.41 -3.24
N GLY A 66 -15.68 -0.27 -2.34
CA GLY A 66 -16.97 0.37 -2.63
C GLY A 66 -16.80 1.83 -3.08
N ARG A 67 -16.03 2.64 -2.33
CA ARG A 67 -15.73 4.03 -2.72
C ARG A 67 -15.04 4.12 -4.08
N LEU A 68 -14.04 3.28 -4.32
CA LEU A 68 -13.35 3.22 -5.62
C LEU A 68 -14.32 2.86 -6.75
N SER A 69 -15.24 1.92 -6.51
CA SER A 69 -16.24 1.53 -7.50
C SER A 69 -17.20 2.68 -7.82
N GLU A 70 -17.66 3.41 -6.81
CA GLU A 70 -18.49 4.61 -6.99
C GLU A 70 -17.74 5.71 -7.76
N TRP A 71 -16.46 5.93 -7.46
CA TRP A 71 -15.65 6.93 -8.15
C TRP A 71 -15.39 6.58 -9.60
N ALA A 72 -15.12 5.31 -9.88
CA ALA A 72 -14.84 4.79 -11.21
C ALA A 72 -16.12 4.59 -12.03
N GLY A 73 -17.30 4.54 -11.40
CA GLY A 73 -18.58 4.23 -12.04
C GLY A 73 -18.70 2.77 -12.49
N VAL A 74 -17.80 1.90 -12.05
CA VAL A 74 -17.75 0.47 -12.39
C VAL A 74 -17.30 -0.35 -11.19
N PRO A 75 -17.67 -1.64 -11.09
CA PRO A 75 -17.21 -2.50 -10.01
C PRO A 75 -15.67 -2.63 -10.03
N VAL A 76 -15.02 -2.27 -8.92
CA VAL A 76 -13.60 -2.50 -8.69
C VAL A 76 -13.45 -3.77 -7.89
N GLN A 77 -12.64 -4.69 -8.41
CA GLN A 77 -12.31 -5.95 -7.77
C GLN A 77 -10.79 -6.07 -7.70
N LEU A 78 -10.28 -6.63 -6.61
CA LEU A 78 -8.87 -6.98 -6.55
C LEU A 78 -8.62 -8.16 -7.49
N PRO A 79 -7.46 -8.21 -8.16
CA PRO A 79 -7.07 -9.40 -8.90
C PRO A 79 -7.15 -10.62 -7.98
N THR A 80 -7.80 -11.68 -8.45
CA THR A 80 -7.62 -13.00 -7.84
C THR A 80 -6.15 -13.35 -8.03
N GLU A 81 -5.41 -13.52 -6.94
CA GLU A 81 -4.07 -14.09 -7.03
C GLU A 81 -4.20 -15.51 -7.60
N GLU A 82 -3.97 -15.67 -8.91
CA GLU A 82 -3.46 -16.95 -9.39
C GLU A 82 -2.15 -17.21 -8.64
N PRO A 83 -1.87 -18.43 -8.17
CA PRO A 83 -0.66 -18.73 -7.40
C PRO A 83 0.55 -18.39 -8.27
N SER A 84 1.08 -17.19 -8.09
CA SER A 84 2.29 -16.74 -8.74
C SER A 84 3.40 -17.64 -8.22
N SER A 85 4.05 -18.33 -9.15
CA SER A 85 5.11 -19.28 -8.84
C SER A 85 6.15 -18.61 -7.94
N GLN A 86 6.21 -19.12 -6.71
CA GLN A 86 7.29 -19.00 -5.73
C GLN A 86 8.30 -17.90 -6.04
N HIS A 87 8.27 -16.83 -5.22
CA HIS A 87 9.46 -16.03 -4.95
C HIS A 87 10.59 -17.03 -4.63
N ARG A 88 11.47 -17.28 -5.60
CA ARG A 88 12.60 -18.21 -5.45
C ARG A 88 13.39 -17.69 -4.25
N SER A 89 13.27 -18.35 -3.11
CA SER A 89 14.22 -18.19 -2.02
C SER A 89 15.59 -18.46 -2.62
N THR A 90 16.38 -17.41 -2.82
CA THR A 90 17.81 -17.56 -3.03
C THR A 90 18.36 -18.05 -1.71
N ASP A 91 18.37 -19.37 -1.53
CA ASP A 91 19.19 -20.06 -0.55
C ASP A 91 20.65 -19.75 -0.91
N VAL A 92 21.16 -18.60 -0.45
CA VAL A 92 22.58 -18.30 -0.47
C VAL A 92 23.20 -19.17 0.62
N ARG A 93 23.44 -20.44 0.27
CA ARG A 93 24.29 -21.31 1.08
C ARG A 93 25.61 -20.59 1.27
N ARG A 94 25.88 -20.15 2.51
CA ARG A 94 27.19 -19.65 2.92
C ARG A 94 28.23 -20.74 2.60
N VAL A 95 28.96 -20.55 1.51
CA VAL A 95 30.17 -21.33 1.26
C VAL A 95 31.18 -20.92 2.32
N ARG A 96 31.46 -21.82 3.26
CA ARG A 96 32.56 -21.64 4.22
C ARG A 96 33.88 -21.63 3.42
N PRO A 97 34.79 -20.66 3.61
CA PRO A 97 36.07 -20.70 2.94
C PRO A 97 36.90 -21.90 3.45
N PRO A 98 37.73 -22.53 2.60
CA PRO A 98 38.60 -23.61 3.02
C PRO A 98 39.64 -23.07 4.02
N ARG A 99 39.85 -23.79 5.13
CA ARG A 99 40.95 -23.49 6.05
C ARG A 99 42.26 -23.85 5.36
N ALA A 100 43.11 -22.84 5.14
CA ALA A 100 44.50 -23.08 4.75
C ALA A 100 45.24 -23.79 5.91
N ARG A 101 45.99 -24.85 5.57
CA ARG A 101 47.07 -25.43 6.36
C ARG A 101 48.30 -25.48 5.50
#